data_AF-A0A7S3JRW8-F1
#
_entry.id   AF-A0A7S3JRW8-F1
#
_cell.length_a   1.000
_cell.length_b   1.000
_cell.length_c   1.000
_cell.angle_alpha   90.00
_cell.angle_beta   90.00
_cell.angle_gamma   90.00
#
_symmetry.space_group_name_H-M   'P 1'
#
loop_
_entity.id
_entity.type
_entity.pdbx_description
1 polymer ?
#
loop_
_entity_poly.entity_id
_entity_poly.type
_entity_poly.pdbx_seq_one_letter_code
_entity_poly.pdbx_strand_id
1 'polypeptide(L)'
;RIRLVSQRGYANGLLSAFTRMAREEGFRGFYSGFVPLLFKQVPFAVGQFSVHEAVNEVIFRAMGPERKEKLTQLESTGVELTSGVTAGAAAAVLSHPADTLLSAINKGAGDKSQGATSRMFQLAREFGPKRLLLTGLGPRLVMTCGLVGAQFVVYAQCKALTGAPPGIEIHKEESL
;
A
#
# COMPACT_ATOMS: atom_id res chain seq x y z
N ARG A 1 8.80 -11.02 8.34
CA ARG A 1 8.20 -12.38 8.40
C ARG A 1 7.20 -12.41 9.55
N ILE A 2 6.04 -13.06 9.38
CA ILE A 2 5.00 -13.11 10.41
C ILE A 2 5.06 -14.44 11.18
N ARG A 3 6.25 -14.84 11.68
CA ARG A 3 6.46 -16.16 12.30
C ARG A 3 5.67 -16.34 13.60
N LEU A 4 5.55 -15.28 14.41
CA LEU A 4 4.77 -15.30 15.65
C LEU A 4 3.30 -15.65 15.40
N VAL A 5 2.73 -15.25 14.26
CA VAL A 5 1.33 -15.53 13.90
C VAL A 5 1.20 -16.79 13.05
N SER A 6 2.19 -17.10 12.20
CA SER A 6 2.17 -18.29 11.33
C SER A 6 2.57 -19.59 12.05
N GLN A 7 3.36 -19.54 13.13
CA GLN A 7 3.82 -20.72 13.86
C GLN A 7 3.31 -20.67 15.30
N ARG A 8 2.28 -21.47 15.60
CA ARG A 8 1.77 -21.64 16.97
C ARG A 8 2.90 -22.16 17.86
N GLY A 9 3.24 -21.43 18.92
CA GLY A 9 4.30 -21.78 19.87
C GLY A 9 5.72 -21.30 19.51
N TYR A 10 5.89 -20.43 18.50
CA TYR A 10 7.22 -19.91 18.15
C TYR A 10 7.85 -19.08 19.28
N ALA A 11 7.06 -18.23 19.95
CA ALA A 11 7.47 -17.51 21.14
C ALA A 11 6.25 -17.01 21.93
N ASN A 12 6.42 -16.79 23.24
CA ASN A 12 5.38 -16.27 24.12
C ASN A 12 5.22 -14.75 24.05
N GLY A 13 6.03 -14.05 23.25
CA GLY A 13 5.96 -12.59 23.10
C GLY A 13 6.87 -12.05 21.98
N LEU A 14 6.73 -10.75 21.70
CA LEU A 14 7.51 -10.06 20.65
C LEU A 14 9.01 -10.08 20.95
N LEU A 15 9.40 -9.78 22.19
CA LEU A 15 10.80 -9.79 22.63
C LEU A 15 11.41 -11.19 22.54
N SER A 16 10.70 -12.23 22.95
CA SER A 16 11.19 -13.61 22.88
C SER A 16 11.25 -14.14 21.45
N ALA A 17 10.35 -13.72 20.56
CA ALA A 17 10.47 -14.00 19.13
C ALA A 17 11.66 -13.27 18.52
N PHE A 18 11.89 -12.02 18.89
CA PHE A 18 12.99 -11.22 18.36
C PHE A 18 14.36 -11.80 18.75
N THR A 19 14.56 -12.11 20.04
CA THR A 19 15.82 -12.69 20.53
C THR A 19 16.07 -14.09 19.96
N ARG A 20 15.02 -14.92 19.84
CA ARG A 20 15.12 -16.23 19.20
C ARG A 20 15.49 -16.14 17.73
N MET A 21 14.85 -15.24 16.98
CA MET A 21 15.12 -15.03 15.55
C MET A 21 16.51 -14.46 15.32
N ALA A 22 16.98 -13.56 16.18
CA ALA A 22 18.35 -13.03 16.15
C ALA A 22 19.40 -14.11 16.42
N ARG A 23 19.10 -15.08 17.30
CA ARG A 23 20.01 -16.20 17.62
C ARG A 23 20.00 -17.29 16.55
N GLU A 24 18.87 -17.55 15.90
CA GLU A 24 18.70 -18.60 14.88
C GLU A 24 19.19 -18.16 13.48
N GLU A 25 18.90 -16.92 13.05
CA GLU A 25 19.15 -16.46 11.67
C GLU A 25 20.17 -15.31 11.57
N GLY A 26 20.60 -14.75 12.72
CA GLY A 26 21.48 -13.59 12.77
C GLY A 26 20.83 -12.29 12.26
N PHE A 27 21.59 -11.18 12.29
CA PHE A 27 21.13 -9.89 11.79
C PHE A 27 20.77 -9.90 10.30
N ARG A 28 21.45 -10.73 9.51
CA ARG A 28 21.21 -10.89 8.06
C ARG A 28 19.86 -11.56 7.75
N GLY A 29 19.36 -12.40 8.66
CA GLY A 29 18.03 -13.02 8.56
C GLY A 29 16.90 -11.99 8.55
N PHE A 30 17.00 -10.92 9.37
CA PHE A 30 16.00 -9.86 9.43
C PHE A 30 15.84 -9.10 8.11
N TYR A 31 16.94 -8.84 7.39
CA TYR A 31 16.92 -8.12 6.12
C TYR A 31 16.65 -8.99 4.89
N SER A 32 16.67 -10.32 5.03
CA SER A 32 16.43 -11.24 3.90
C SER A 32 15.07 -11.06 3.20
N GLY A 33 14.07 -10.52 3.92
CA GLY A 33 12.74 -10.19 3.39
C GLY A 33 12.56 -8.72 2.99
N PHE A 34 13.56 -7.86 3.22
CA PHE A 34 13.46 -6.43 2.97
C PHE A 34 13.40 -6.09 1.48
N VAL A 35 14.26 -6.71 0.68
CA VAL A 35 14.28 -6.49 -0.78
C VAL A 35 12.94 -6.88 -1.42
N PRO A 36 12.37 -8.08 -1.20
CA PRO A 36 11.03 -8.42 -1.68
C PRO A 36 9.92 -7.47 -1.21
N LEU A 37 10.04 -6.95 0.02
CA LEU A 37 9.10 -5.96 0.55
C LEU A 37 9.17 -4.65 -0.22
N LEU A 38 10.37 -4.15 -0.52
CA LEU A 38 10.57 -2.94 -1.32
C LEU A 38 10.00 -3.09 -2.73
N PHE A 39 10.20 -4.26 -3.37
CA PHE A 39 9.62 -4.55 -4.68
C PHE A 39 8.10 -4.47 -4.71
N LYS A 40 7.44 -4.68 -3.57
CA LYS A 40 5.98 -4.52 -3.43
C LYS A 40 5.61 -3.07 -3.08
N GLN A 41 6.34 -2.45 -2.16
CA GLN A 41 5.97 -1.17 -1.59
C GLN A 41 6.24 0.00 -2.53
N VAL A 42 7.35 -0.04 -3.28
CA VAL A 42 7.72 1.04 -4.21
C VAL A 42 6.69 1.21 -5.32
N PRO A 43 6.27 0.16 -6.06
CA PRO A 43 5.22 0.31 -7.07
C PRO A 43 3.87 0.73 -6.50
N PHE A 44 3.56 0.30 -5.27
CA PHE A 44 2.34 0.72 -4.59
C PHE A 44 2.37 2.23 -4.31
N ALA A 45 3.45 2.75 -3.73
CA ALA A 45 3.59 4.17 -3.42
C ALA A 45 3.57 5.03 -4.68
N VAL A 46 4.37 4.68 -5.69
CA VAL A 46 4.42 5.42 -6.96
C VAL A 46 3.05 5.44 -7.63
N GLY A 47 2.39 4.27 -7.75
CA GLY A 47 1.06 4.19 -8.33
C GLY A 47 0.01 5.01 -7.57
N GLN A 48 0.05 4.97 -6.23
CA GLN A 48 -0.87 5.73 -5.40
C GLN A 48 -0.68 7.24 -5.58
N PHE A 49 0.56 7.73 -5.46
CA PHE A 49 0.81 9.17 -5.58
C PHE A 49 0.56 9.69 -6.99
N SER A 50 1.01 8.99 -8.03
CA SER A 50 0.79 9.42 -9.42
C SER A 50 -0.69 9.47 -9.79
N VAL A 51 -1.48 8.47 -9.39
CA VAL A 51 -2.91 8.46 -9.70
C VAL A 51 -3.68 9.46 -8.83
N HIS A 52 -3.28 9.63 -7.56
CA HIS A 52 -3.88 10.64 -6.70
C HIS A 52 -3.69 12.05 -7.27
N GLU A 53 -2.47 12.39 -7.69
CA GLU A 53 -2.16 13.67 -8.32
C GLU A 53 -2.93 13.87 -9.63
N ALA A 54 -2.94 12.86 -10.51
CA ALA A 54 -3.67 12.92 -11.78
C ALA A 54 -5.18 13.09 -11.58
N VAL A 55 -5.78 12.38 -10.63
CA VAL A 55 -7.22 12.49 -10.35
C VAL A 55 -7.55 13.86 -9.74
N ASN A 56 -6.73 14.35 -8.80
CA ASN A 56 -6.89 15.70 -8.25
C ASN A 56 -6.78 16.76 -9.36
N GLU A 57 -5.80 16.64 -10.25
CA GLU A 57 -5.62 17.56 -11.38
C GLU A 57 -6.84 17.58 -12.30
N VAL A 58 -7.39 16.42 -12.66
CA VAL A 58 -8.62 16.32 -13.47
C VAL A 58 -9.81 16.98 -12.76
N ILE A 59 -9.98 16.73 -11.47
CA ILE A 59 -11.07 17.29 -10.66
C ILE A 59 -10.93 18.82 -10.55
N PHE A 60 -9.73 19.33 -10.29
CA PHE A 60 -9.48 20.77 -10.18
C PHE A 60 -9.63 21.49 -11.51
N ARG A 61 -9.18 20.90 -12.63
CA ARG A 61 -9.40 21.43 -13.98
C ARG A 61 -10.89 21.51 -14.33
N ALA A 62 -11.69 20.54 -13.87
CA ALA A 62 -13.14 20.52 -14.12
C ALA A 62 -13.93 21.52 -13.25
N MET A 63 -13.43 21.86 -12.04
CA MET A 63 -14.13 22.78 -11.13
C MET A 63 -13.89 24.27 -11.41
N GLY A 64 -12.83 24.63 -12.15
CA GLY A 64 -12.47 26.02 -12.42
C GLY A 64 -11.92 26.78 -11.19
N PRO A 65 -11.15 27.85 -11.37
CA PRO A 65 -10.43 28.53 -10.29
C PRO A 65 -11.35 29.15 -9.23
N GLU A 66 -12.52 29.68 -9.61
CA GLU A 66 -13.46 30.33 -8.67
C GLU A 66 -14.18 29.36 -7.73
N ARG A 67 -14.38 28.10 -8.14
CA ARG A 67 -15.06 27.09 -7.32
C ARG A 67 -14.07 26.37 -6.40
N LYS A 68 -12.79 26.33 -6.80
CA LYS A 68 -11.69 25.81 -5.99
C LYS A 68 -11.49 26.63 -4.70
N GLU A 69 -11.62 27.95 -4.78
CA GLU A 69 -11.48 28.84 -3.62
C GLU A 69 -12.72 28.83 -2.70
N LYS A 70 -13.87 28.36 -3.20
CA LYS A 70 -15.14 28.27 -2.46
C LYS A 70 -15.48 26.85 -1.97
N LEU A 71 -14.57 25.90 -2.07
CA LEU A 71 -14.79 24.53 -1.62
C LEU A 71 -15.13 24.48 -0.13
N THR A 72 -16.33 23.99 0.17
CA THR A 72 -16.72 23.75 1.57
C THR A 72 -15.88 22.60 2.13
N GLN A 73 -15.62 22.55 3.44
CA GLN A 73 -14.87 21.48 4.11
C GLN A 73 -15.34 20.06 3.72
N LEU A 74 -16.65 19.89 3.55
CA LEU A 74 -17.27 18.64 3.11
C LEU A 74 -16.96 18.30 1.65
N GLU A 75 -16.91 19.30 0.76
CA GLU A 75 -16.58 19.10 -0.65
C GLU A 75 -15.09 18.79 -0.83
N SER A 76 -14.21 19.49 -0.14
CA SER A 76 -12.76 19.19 -0.14
C SER A 76 -12.48 17.77 0.38
N THR A 77 -13.11 17.38 1.50
CA THR A 77 -13.01 16.00 2.02
C THR A 77 -13.57 14.96 1.05
N GLY A 78 -14.66 15.29 0.33
CA GLY A 78 -15.26 14.43 -0.68
C GLY A 78 -14.36 14.23 -1.91
N VAL A 79 -13.68 15.29 -2.35
CA VAL A 79 -12.70 15.24 -3.45
C VAL A 79 -11.50 14.39 -3.06
N GLU A 80 -10.92 14.62 -1.88
CA GLU A 80 -9.79 13.83 -1.37
C GLU A 80 -10.16 12.35 -1.17
N LEU A 81 -11.37 12.06 -0.68
CA LEU A 81 -11.85 10.69 -0.54
C LEU A 81 -11.98 10.01 -1.90
N THR A 82 -12.58 10.69 -2.87
CA THR A 82 -12.79 10.14 -4.22
C THR A 82 -11.45 9.90 -4.92
N SER A 83 -10.52 10.85 -4.84
CA SER A 83 -9.19 10.70 -5.42
C SER A 83 -8.35 9.67 -4.67
N GLY A 84 -8.45 9.60 -3.35
CA GLY A 84 -7.78 8.60 -2.50
C GLY A 84 -8.26 7.18 -2.78
N VAL A 85 -9.58 6.96 -2.92
CA VAL A 85 -10.15 5.64 -3.24
C VAL A 85 -9.74 5.19 -4.65
N THR A 86 -9.82 6.10 -5.63
CA THR A 86 -9.42 5.81 -7.02
C THR A 86 -7.93 5.51 -7.12
N ALA A 87 -7.10 6.32 -6.45
CA ALA A 87 -5.67 6.11 -6.36
C ALA A 87 -5.31 4.80 -5.66
N GLY A 88 -5.98 4.49 -4.54
CA GLY A 88 -5.79 3.23 -3.82
C GLY A 88 -6.14 2.01 -4.67
N ALA A 89 -7.22 2.07 -5.45
CA ALA A 89 -7.59 1.02 -6.39
C ALA A 89 -6.53 0.83 -7.48
N ALA A 90 -6.06 1.91 -8.11
CA ALA A 90 -5.02 1.84 -9.13
C ALA A 90 -3.67 1.35 -8.57
N ALA A 91 -3.29 1.82 -7.37
CA ALA A 91 -2.10 1.35 -6.66
C ALA A 91 -2.17 -0.14 -6.32
N ALA A 92 -3.36 -0.63 -5.93
CA ALA A 92 -3.60 -2.05 -5.72
C ALA A 92 -3.37 -2.83 -7.01
N VAL A 93 -3.93 -2.41 -8.14
CA VAL A 93 -3.71 -3.06 -9.45
C VAL A 93 -2.23 -3.09 -9.83
N LEU A 94 -1.54 -1.95 -9.74
CA LEU A 94 -0.14 -1.80 -10.14
C LEU A 94 0.82 -2.68 -9.33
N SER A 95 0.58 -2.79 -8.01
CA SER A 95 1.43 -3.59 -7.12
C SER A 95 0.98 -5.05 -6.96
N HIS A 96 -0.11 -5.45 -7.61
CA HIS A 96 -0.70 -6.80 -7.51
C HIS A 96 0.21 -7.95 -7.93
N PRO A 97 0.98 -7.83 -9.03
CA PRO A 97 1.93 -8.85 -9.42
C PRO A 97 2.97 -9.12 -8.32
N ALA A 98 3.55 -8.06 -7.76
CA ALA A 98 4.57 -8.15 -6.73
C ALA A 98 4.00 -8.70 -5.41
N ASP A 99 2.79 -8.29 -5.03
CA ASP A 99 2.10 -8.79 -3.83
C ASP A 99 1.77 -10.29 -3.94
N THR A 100 1.28 -10.74 -5.09
CA THR A 100 0.98 -12.15 -5.37
C THR A 100 2.24 -13.02 -5.28
N LEU A 101 3.35 -12.56 -5.86
CA LEU A 101 4.65 -13.25 -5.78
C LEU A 101 5.17 -13.34 -4.34
N LEU A 102 5.12 -12.22 -3.61
CA LEU A 102 5.55 -12.18 -2.21
C LEU A 102 4.69 -13.09 -1.32
N SER A 103 3.37 -13.10 -1.54
CA SER A 103 2.43 -13.97 -0.84
C SER A 103 2.70 -15.45 -1.12
N ALA A 104 2.98 -15.80 -2.37
CA ALA A 104 3.36 -17.16 -2.76
C ALA A 104 4.67 -17.62 -2.07
N ILE A 105 5.69 -16.76 -2.05
CA ILE A 105 6.96 -17.04 -1.35
C ILE A 105 6.75 -17.20 0.15
N ASN A 106 5.94 -16.34 0.77
CA ASN A 106 5.62 -16.41 2.20
C ASN A 106 4.85 -17.71 2.56
N LYS A 107 4.04 -18.24 1.62
CA LYS A 107 3.38 -19.55 1.74
C LYS A 107 4.32 -20.74 1.46
N GLY A 108 5.57 -20.48 1.07
CA GLY A 108 6.59 -21.50 0.84
C GLY A 108 6.75 -21.95 -0.61
N ALA A 109 6.11 -21.30 -1.59
CA ALA A 109 6.22 -21.64 -3.00
C ALA A 109 7.64 -21.37 -3.56
N GLY A 110 8.06 -22.12 -4.60
CA GLY A 110 9.41 -22.07 -5.20
C GLY A 110 10.48 -22.83 -4.41
N ASP A 111 11.73 -22.83 -4.88
CA ASP A 111 12.83 -23.54 -4.22
C ASP A 111 13.37 -22.76 -2.99
N LYS A 112 13.41 -23.40 -1.82
CA LYS A 112 13.93 -22.82 -0.56
C LYS A 112 15.45 -22.67 -0.56
N SER A 113 16.16 -23.35 -1.46
CA SER A 113 17.61 -23.23 -1.62
C SER A 113 18.04 -21.91 -2.28
N GLN A 114 17.13 -21.25 -2.99
CA GLN A 114 17.42 -20.03 -3.75
C GLN A 114 17.17 -18.74 -2.96
N GLY A 115 17.91 -17.69 -3.32
CA GLY A 115 17.67 -16.34 -2.82
C GLY A 115 16.25 -15.84 -3.13
N ALA A 116 15.68 -15.02 -2.24
CA ALA A 116 14.29 -14.56 -2.33
C ALA A 116 13.96 -13.88 -3.66
N THR A 117 14.91 -13.14 -4.24
CA THR A 117 14.78 -12.47 -5.55
C THR A 117 14.75 -13.44 -6.72
N SER A 118 15.70 -14.39 -6.78
CA SER A 118 15.73 -15.43 -7.83
C SER A 118 14.45 -16.26 -7.81
N ARG A 119 13.94 -16.55 -6.61
CA ARG A 119 12.67 -17.24 -6.39
C ARG A 119 11.49 -16.42 -6.93
N MET A 120 11.42 -15.11 -6.65
CA MET A 120 10.38 -14.23 -7.23
C MET A 120 10.36 -14.29 -8.76
N PHE A 121 11.51 -14.24 -9.42
CA PHE A 121 11.60 -14.31 -10.88
C PHE A 121 11.18 -15.68 -11.44
N GLN A 122 11.55 -16.77 -10.76
CA GLN A 122 11.11 -18.11 -11.14
C GLN A 122 9.59 -18.25 -11.04
N LEU A 123 9.01 -17.84 -9.91
CA LEU A 123 7.56 -17.85 -9.70
C LEU A 123 6.82 -16.93 -10.67
N ALA A 124 7.40 -15.78 -11.04
CA ALA A 124 6.82 -14.89 -12.04
C ALA A 124 6.69 -15.58 -13.41
N ARG A 125 7.69 -16.37 -13.80
CA ARG A 125 7.64 -17.18 -15.03
C ARG A 125 6.65 -18.34 -14.93
N GLU A 126 6.52 -18.95 -13.76
CA GLU A 126 5.66 -20.13 -13.55
C GLU A 126 4.17 -19.78 -13.46
N PHE A 127 3.81 -18.69 -12.78
CA PHE A 127 2.41 -18.27 -12.66
C PHE A 127 1.87 -17.65 -13.95
N GLY A 128 2.70 -16.98 -14.74
CA GLY A 128 2.29 -16.24 -15.93
C GLY A 128 1.52 -14.93 -15.63
N PRO A 129 1.40 -14.01 -16.62
CA PRO A 129 0.94 -12.65 -16.40
C PRO A 129 -0.54 -12.55 -16.00
N LYS A 130 -1.41 -13.38 -16.60
CA LYS A 130 -2.86 -13.38 -16.31
C LYS A 130 -3.13 -13.81 -14.87
N ARG A 131 -2.42 -14.83 -14.38
CA ARG A 131 -2.61 -15.34 -13.02
C ARG A 131 -2.02 -14.38 -11.97
N LEU A 132 -0.90 -13.73 -12.28
CA LEU A 132 -0.31 -12.71 -11.39
C LEU A 132 -1.24 -11.51 -11.17
N LEU A 133 -1.95 -11.08 -12.21
CA LEU A 133 -2.79 -9.88 -12.17
C LEU A 133 -4.20 -10.15 -11.63
N LEU A 134 -4.77 -11.33 -11.89
CA LEU A 134 -6.19 -11.59 -11.59
C LEU A 134 -6.41 -12.38 -10.30
N THR A 135 -5.42 -13.12 -9.80
CA THR A 135 -5.61 -13.95 -8.60
C THR A 135 -5.72 -13.08 -7.35
N GLY A 136 -6.92 -12.99 -6.78
CA GLY A 136 -7.14 -12.27 -5.52
C GLY A 136 -7.25 -10.74 -5.63
N LEU A 137 -7.35 -10.18 -6.84
CA LEU A 137 -7.48 -8.74 -7.05
C LEU A 137 -8.77 -8.17 -6.45
N GLY A 138 -9.91 -8.85 -6.62
CA GLY A 138 -11.21 -8.41 -6.09
C GLY A 138 -11.22 -8.19 -4.57
N PRO A 139 -10.85 -9.21 -3.76
CA PRO A 139 -10.72 -9.05 -2.31
C PRO A 139 -9.77 -7.92 -1.91
N ARG A 140 -8.69 -7.74 -2.67
CA ARG A 140 -7.71 -6.69 -2.40
C ARG A 140 -8.27 -5.29 -2.67
N LEU A 141 -9.01 -5.11 -3.75
CA LEU A 141 -9.69 -3.85 -4.05
C LEU A 141 -10.71 -3.50 -2.96
N VAL A 142 -11.55 -4.45 -2.56
CA VAL A 142 -12.52 -4.24 -1.47
C VAL A 142 -11.81 -3.85 -0.17
N MET A 143 -10.75 -4.56 0.19
CA MET A 143 -9.95 -4.25 1.37
C MET A 143 -9.32 -2.85 1.29
N THR A 144 -8.69 -2.50 0.17
CA THR A 144 -8.01 -1.20 0.01
C THR A 144 -9.00 -0.04 0.00
N CYS A 145 -10.10 -0.15 -0.75
CA CYS A 145 -11.13 0.89 -0.76
C CYS A 145 -11.80 1.05 0.61
N GLY A 146 -12.10 -0.06 1.29
CA GLY A 146 -12.65 -0.02 2.65
C GLY A 146 -11.70 0.61 3.67
N LEU A 147 -10.40 0.28 3.57
CA LEU A 147 -9.38 0.83 4.46
C LEU A 147 -9.18 2.32 4.22
N VAL A 148 -9.08 2.77 2.96
CA VAL A 148 -8.99 4.20 2.62
C VAL A 148 -10.23 4.95 3.09
N GLY A 149 -11.43 4.43 2.83
CA GLY A 149 -12.68 5.04 3.29
C GLY A 149 -12.73 5.17 4.82
N ALA A 150 -12.33 4.12 5.55
CA ALA A 150 -12.25 4.17 7.01
C ALA A 150 -11.21 5.18 7.51
N GLN A 151 -10.04 5.27 6.87
CA GLN A 151 -9.03 6.28 7.19
C GLN A 151 -9.58 7.70 7.03
N PHE A 152 -10.33 7.97 5.96
CA PHE A 152 -10.97 9.27 5.77
C PHE A 152 -12.03 9.58 6.82
N VAL A 153 -12.86 8.61 7.21
CA VAL A 153 -13.85 8.80 8.28
C VAL A 153 -13.16 9.13 9.61
N VAL A 154 -12.13 8.36 9.98
CA VAL A 154 -11.36 8.60 11.20
C VAL A 154 -10.69 9.98 11.14
N TYR A 155 -10.08 10.34 10.00
CA TYR A 155 -9.46 11.63 9.80
C TYR A 155 -10.46 12.79 9.96
N ALA A 156 -11.64 12.69 9.35
CA ALA A 156 -12.69 13.70 9.46
C ALA A 156 -13.17 13.88 10.91
N GLN A 157 -13.34 12.78 11.66
CA GLN A 157 -13.71 12.82 13.08
C GLN A 157 -12.60 13.46 13.93
N CYS A 158 -11.34 13.07 13.71
CA CYS A 158 -10.20 13.68 14.40
C CYS A 158 -10.08 15.18 14.10
N LYS A 159 -10.33 15.59 12.85
CA LYS A 159 -10.29 16.99 12.43
C LYS A 159 -11.42 17.81 13.08
N ALA A 160 -12.63 17.26 13.12
CA ALA A 160 -13.77 17.87 13.79
C ALA A 160 -13.55 18.06 15.30
N LEU A 161 -12.95 17.06 15.96
CA LEU A 161 -12.65 17.11 17.40
C LEU A 161 -11.54 18.10 17.76
N THR A 162 -10.55 18.27 16.88
CA THR A 162 -9.40 19.15 17.12
C THR A 162 -9.63 20.60 16.68
N GLY A 163 -10.75 20.89 16.01
CA GLY A 163 -11.04 22.23 15.47
C GLY A 163 -10.02 22.69 14.44
N ALA A 164 -9.30 21.75 13.81
CA ALA A 164 -8.18 22.08 12.94
C ALA A 164 -8.68 22.83 11.67
N PRO A 165 -7.94 23.87 11.23
CA PRO A 165 -8.29 24.62 10.03
C PRO A 165 -8.35 23.70 8.78
N PRO A 166 -9.00 24.13 7.69
CA PRO A 166 -8.98 23.40 6.42
C PRO A 166 -7.53 23.06 6.05
N GLY A 167 -7.31 21.87 5.49
CA GLY A 167 -5.97 21.44 5.12
C GLY A 167 -5.42 22.46 4.14
N ILE A 168 -4.25 23.02 4.46
CA ILE A 168 -3.59 24.01 3.59
C ILE A 168 -3.23 23.26 2.32
N GLU A 169 -3.87 23.62 1.20
CA GLU A 169 -3.42 23.19 -0.12
C GLU A 169 -1.98 23.67 -0.29
N ILE A 170 -1.04 22.73 -0.43
CA ILE A 170 0.31 23.07 -0.87
C ILE A 170 0.15 23.48 -2.33
N HIS A 171 0.08 24.79 -2.57
CA HIS A 171 0.16 25.36 -3.90
C HIS A 171 1.43 24.79 -4.55
N LYS A 172 1.25 24.05 -5.64
CA LYS A 172 2.37 23.78 -6.55
C LYS A 172 2.66 25.13 -7.18
N GLU A 173 3.65 25.85 -6.68
CA GLU A 173 4.14 27.06 -7.34
C GLU A 173 4.55 26.64 -8.76
N GLU A 174 3.78 27.09 -9.75
CA GLU A 174 4.21 27.09 -11.14
C GLU A 174 5.39 28.05 -11.26
N SER A 175 6.60 27.56 -11.04
CA SER A 175 7.81 28.23 -11.49
C SER A 175 8.94 27.22 -11.73
N LEU A 176 9.06 26.76 -12.98
CA LEU A 176 10.20 27.00 -13.87
C LEU A 176 10.04 26.21 -15.18
#